data_AF-A0AAD3AQG6-F1
#
_entry.id   AF-A0AAD3AQG6-F1
#
_cell.length_a   1.000
_cell.length_b   1.000
_cell.length_c   1.000
_cell.angle_alpha   90.00
_cell.angle_beta   90.00
_cell.angle_gamma   90.00
#
_symmetry.space_group_name_H-M   'P 1'
#
loop_
_entity.id
_entity.type
_entity.pdbx_description
1 polymer ?
#
loop_
_entity_poly.entity_id
_entity_poly.type
_entity_poly.pdbx_seq_one_letter_code
_entity_poly.pdbx_strand_id
1 'polypeptide(L)'
;MLTRAYADWSAEINAGYRGQLVARAVDLVQLFPAAAYGKNGADIRLAVDAVEDMFRLPDLTHVVIVAGDSDYIPLAQRCKRLGRYVVGIGVAGASSRALAAACDEFVIYDALPGVTALDRTPAPAETVPAKPRTRRGKAAQPEEPDPQAAATALLTRALQIGLEKDDVDWLHNSAVKAQMKRMDPSFSEKSLGFRSFSDFLRSRSDVVELDETSTTRMVRLRPHE
;
A
#
# COMPACT_ATOMS: atom_id res chain seq x y z
N MET A 1 16.17 -21.87 12.48
CA MET A 1 15.14 -21.13 11.74
C MET A 1 15.09 -19.73 12.33
N LEU A 2 15.13 -18.68 11.50
CA LEU A 2 14.96 -17.31 11.95
C LEU A 2 13.56 -16.85 11.57
N THR A 3 12.81 -16.31 12.53
CA THR A 3 11.44 -15.84 12.33
C THR A 3 11.29 -14.49 12.98
N ARG A 4 11.19 -13.45 12.15
CA ARG A 4 11.05 -12.07 12.61
C ARG A 4 9.79 -11.44 12.04
N ALA A 5 9.15 -10.60 12.85
CA ALA A 5 8.08 -9.73 12.40
C ALA A 5 8.49 -8.27 12.63
N TYR A 6 8.24 -7.42 11.64
CA TYR A 6 8.67 -6.03 11.61
C TYR A 6 7.47 -5.10 11.69
N ALA A 7 7.33 -4.36 12.78
CA ALA A 7 6.23 -3.40 12.94
C ALA A 7 6.54 -2.37 14.03
N ASP A 8 5.69 -1.34 14.09
CA ASP A 8 5.55 -0.59 15.33
C ASP A 8 4.73 -1.41 16.34
N TRP A 9 5.46 -2.12 17.21
CA TRP A 9 5.02 -2.68 18.49
C TRP A 9 3.90 -1.94 19.16
N SER A 10 4.20 -0.66 19.41
CA SER A 10 3.49 0.23 20.33
C SER A 10 2.12 0.62 19.80
N ALA A 11 1.91 0.52 18.49
CA ALA A 11 0.62 0.74 17.87
C ALA A 11 -0.40 -0.32 18.32
N GLU A 12 -1.57 0.14 18.77
CA GLU A 12 -2.64 -0.71 19.32
C GLU A 12 -3.07 -1.83 18.34
N ILE A 13 -3.14 -1.51 17.04
CA ILE A 13 -3.46 -2.48 15.98
C ILE A 13 -2.48 -3.65 15.91
N ASN A 14 -1.20 -3.43 16.23
CA ASN A 14 -0.17 -4.47 16.22
C ASN A 14 -0.04 -5.15 17.59
N ALA A 15 -0.30 -4.40 18.67
CA ALA A 15 -0.16 -4.86 20.04
C ALA A 15 -0.99 -6.12 20.34
N GLY A 16 -2.19 -6.22 19.75
CA GLY A 16 -3.08 -7.38 19.90
C GLY A 16 -2.47 -8.71 19.41
N TYR A 17 -1.52 -8.67 18.48
CA TYR A 17 -0.89 -9.88 17.92
C TYR A 17 0.37 -10.32 18.68
N ARG A 18 0.94 -9.48 19.55
CA ARG A 18 2.24 -9.75 20.21
C ARG A 18 2.23 -11.08 20.97
N GLY A 19 1.19 -11.33 21.77
CA GLY A 19 1.10 -12.56 22.56
C GLY A 19 1.11 -13.82 21.71
N GLN A 20 0.38 -13.80 20.58
CA GLN A 20 0.32 -14.91 19.65
C GLN A 20 1.64 -15.16 18.91
N LEU A 21 2.34 -14.09 18.54
CA LEU A 21 3.62 -14.17 17.84
C LEU A 21 4.75 -14.64 18.78
N VAL A 22 4.83 -14.08 19.99
CA VAL A 22 5.80 -14.49 21.00
C VAL A 22 5.59 -15.95 21.42
N ALA A 23 4.34 -16.38 21.61
CA ALA A 23 4.02 -17.78 21.90
C ALA A 23 4.47 -18.77 20.79
N ARG A 24 4.76 -18.27 19.59
CA ARG A 24 5.26 -19.03 18.43
C ARG A 24 6.74 -18.79 18.15
N ALA A 25 7.47 -18.19 19.10
CA ALA A 25 8.89 -17.86 18.96
C ALA A 25 9.21 -16.96 17.73
N VAL A 26 8.31 -16.03 17.42
CA VAL A 26 8.57 -14.97 16.44
C VAL A 26 9.21 -13.78 17.16
N ASP A 27 10.40 -13.41 16.72
CA ASP A 27 11.10 -12.23 17.21
C ASP A 27 10.41 -10.96 16.70
N LEU A 28 10.01 -10.10 17.63
CA LEU A 28 9.33 -8.84 17.30
C LEU A 28 10.35 -7.73 17.15
N VAL A 29 10.65 -7.34 15.91
CA VAL A 29 11.53 -6.21 15.63
C VAL A 29 10.71 -4.92 15.73
N GLN A 30 11.00 -4.14 16.77
CA GLN A 30 10.39 -2.84 17.00
C GLN A 30 10.90 -1.79 16.02
N LEU A 31 9.96 -1.07 15.41
CA LEU A 31 10.24 0.09 14.59
C LEU A 31 9.52 1.30 15.17
N PHE A 32 10.24 2.39 15.38
CA PHE A 32 9.62 3.66 15.72
C PHE A 32 9.49 4.49 14.44
N PRO A 33 8.31 5.06 14.15
CA PRO A 33 8.15 5.95 13.01
C PRO A 33 9.14 7.11 13.09
N ALA A 34 10.10 7.16 12.18
CA ALA A 34 11.06 8.26 12.09
C ALA A 34 10.39 9.44 11.36
N ALA A 35 9.76 10.34 12.13
CA ALA A 35 9.03 11.53 11.67
C ALA A 35 7.84 11.24 10.71
N ALA A 36 7.02 12.27 10.48
CA ALA A 36 5.70 12.20 9.82
C ALA A 36 5.67 11.63 8.37
N TYR A 37 6.81 11.25 7.80
CA TYR A 37 6.99 10.88 6.39
C TYR A 37 7.66 9.52 6.14
N GLY A 38 8.06 8.76 7.17
CA GLY A 38 8.78 7.50 7.00
C GLY A 38 7.88 6.28 6.77
N LYS A 39 7.36 6.08 5.55
CA LYS A 39 6.49 4.92 5.23
C LYS A 39 7.21 3.59 4.99
N ASN A 40 8.50 3.60 4.66
CA ASN A 40 9.22 2.38 4.23
C ASN A 40 10.27 1.89 5.23
N GLY A 41 10.25 2.38 6.47
CA GLY A 41 11.25 2.03 7.49
C GLY A 41 11.27 0.53 7.82
N ALA A 42 10.09 -0.11 7.80
CA ALA A 42 9.96 -1.55 8.01
C ALA A 42 10.57 -2.35 6.88
N ASP A 43 10.23 -2.00 5.63
CA ASP A 43 10.71 -2.71 4.45
C ASP A 43 12.22 -2.63 4.32
N ILE A 44 12.79 -1.44 4.56
CA ILE A 44 14.24 -1.23 4.56
C ILE A 44 14.91 -2.06 5.65
N ARG A 45 14.40 -2.00 6.89
CA ARG A 45 15.01 -2.73 8.00
C ARG A 45 14.95 -4.25 7.77
N LEU A 46 13.82 -4.76 7.30
CA LEU A 46 13.65 -6.17 6.94
C LEU A 46 14.66 -6.58 5.86
N ALA A 47 14.77 -5.81 4.78
CA ALA A 47 15.70 -6.12 3.69
C ALA A 47 17.16 -6.13 4.15
N VAL A 48 17.57 -5.18 5.00
CA VAL A 48 18.92 -5.12 5.57
C VAL A 48 19.21 -6.35 6.43
N ASP A 49 18.34 -6.66 7.39
CA ASP A 49 18.52 -7.81 8.29
C ASP A 49 18.56 -9.13 7.49
N ALA A 50 17.67 -9.30 6.51
CA ALA A 50 17.62 -10.50 5.68
C ALA A 50 18.92 -10.70 4.87
N VAL A 51 19.45 -9.63 4.29
CA VAL A 51 20.73 -9.69 3.56
C VAL A 51 21.88 -9.98 4.51
N GLU A 52 21.95 -9.30 5.66
CA GLU A 52 22.99 -9.54 6.67
C GLU A 52 23.01 -11.00 7.14
N ASP A 53 21.86 -11.58 7.45
CA ASP A 53 21.75 -12.97 7.89
C ASP A 53 22.19 -13.96 6.82
N MET A 54 21.83 -13.73 5.55
CA MET A 54 22.28 -14.59 4.45
C MET A 54 23.80 -14.64 4.30
N PHE A 55 24.49 -13.55 4.66
CA PHE A 55 25.95 -13.47 4.65
C PHE A 55 26.58 -14.06 5.92
N ARG A 56 25.93 -13.91 7.08
CA ARG A 56 26.45 -14.43 8.36
C ARG A 56 26.21 -15.92 8.56
N LEU A 57 25.11 -16.43 8.03
CA LEU A 57 24.64 -17.79 8.26
C LEU A 57 24.69 -18.56 6.93
N PRO A 58 25.76 -19.32 6.66
CA PRO A 58 25.94 -20.02 5.39
C PRO A 58 24.85 -21.08 5.15
N ASP A 59 24.31 -21.64 6.24
CA ASP A 59 23.30 -22.71 6.21
C ASP A 59 21.87 -22.20 5.96
N LEU A 60 21.66 -20.88 5.86
CA LEU A 60 20.39 -20.33 5.41
C LEU A 60 20.21 -20.66 3.93
N THR A 61 19.35 -21.62 3.62
CA THR A 61 19.08 -22.07 2.25
C THR A 61 17.78 -21.51 1.68
N HIS A 62 16.85 -21.10 2.55
CA HIS A 62 15.50 -20.65 2.18
C HIS A 62 15.21 -19.29 2.80
N VAL A 63 14.50 -18.45 2.04
CA VAL A 63 13.99 -17.14 2.50
C VAL A 63 12.50 -17.09 2.22
N VAL A 64 11.70 -16.84 3.26
CA VAL A 64 10.25 -16.67 3.15
C VAL A 64 9.91 -15.20 3.41
N ILE A 65 9.34 -14.53 2.40
CA ILE A 65 8.92 -13.13 2.48
C ILE A 65 7.40 -13.11 2.59
N VAL A 66 6.88 -12.73 3.75
CA VAL A 66 5.43 -12.57 3.98
C VAL A 66 5.06 -11.11 3.74
N ALA A 67 4.95 -10.72 2.47
CA ALA A 67 4.59 -9.38 2.05
C ALA A 67 4.02 -9.37 0.60
N GLY A 68 3.25 -8.34 0.27
CA GLY A 68 2.67 -8.16 -1.07
C GLY A 68 3.29 -7.03 -1.91
N ASP A 69 4.19 -6.21 -1.34
CA ASP A 69 4.68 -5.00 -1.99
C ASP A 69 5.77 -5.27 -3.05
N SER A 70 5.72 -4.57 -4.17
CA SER A 70 6.77 -4.59 -5.20
C SER A 70 8.14 -4.14 -4.70
N ASP A 71 8.22 -3.37 -3.61
CA ASP A 71 9.48 -2.93 -3.02
C ASP A 71 10.38 -4.10 -2.57
N TYR A 72 9.81 -5.31 -2.40
CA TYR A 72 10.56 -6.53 -2.08
C TYR A 72 11.18 -7.25 -3.30
N ILE A 73 10.90 -6.80 -4.54
CA ILE A 73 11.47 -7.43 -5.75
C ILE A 73 13.01 -7.45 -5.73
N PRO A 74 13.72 -6.34 -5.41
CA PRO A 74 15.18 -6.36 -5.37
C PRO A 74 15.73 -7.33 -4.31
N LEU A 75 15.03 -7.49 -3.18
CA LEU A 75 15.39 -8.45 -2.13
C LEU A 75 15.24 -9.88 -2.64
N ALA A 76 14.07 -10.24 -3.19
CA ALA A 76 13.81 -11.58 -3.73
C ALA A 76 14.86 -11.97 -4.79
N GLN A 77 15.13 -11.07 -5.74
CA GLN A 77 16.17 -11.30 -6.76
C GLN A 77 17.57 -11.43 -6.15
N ARG A 78 17.90 -10.67 -5.09
CA ARG A 78 19.19 -10.77 -4.42
C ARG A 78 19.33 -12.11 -3.69
N CYS A 79 18.30 -12.58 -3.00
CA CYS A 79 18.27 -13.89 -2.37
C CYS A 79 18.53 -15.01 -3.39
N LYS A 80 17.84 -14.98 -4.54
CA LYS A 80 18.04 -15.95 -5.63
C LYS A 80 19.45 -15.91 -6.21
N ARG A 81 20.00 -14.72 -6.46
CA ARG A 81 21.39 -14.56 -6.93
C ARG A 81 22.43 -15.11 -5.95
N LEU A 82 22.10 -15.15 -4.66
CA LEU A 82 22.92 -15.76 -3.61
C LEU A 82 22.61 -17.26 -3.40
N GLY A 83 21.82 -17.88 -4.28
CA GLY A 83 21.52 -19.30 -4.25
C GLY A 83 20.50 -19.71 -3.18
N ARG A 84 19.65 -18.79 -2.73
CA ARG A 84 18.56 -19.11 -1.78
C ARG A 84 17.28 -19.41 -2.53
N TYR A 85 16.52 -20.38 -2.04
CA TYR A 85 15.15 -20.63 -2.49
C TYR A 85 14.21 -19.60 -1.85
N VAL A 86 13.45 -18.88 -2.66
CA VAL A 86 12.62 -17.75 -2.21
C VAL A 86 11.14 -18.08 -2.34
N VAL A 87 10.45 -18.05 -1.20
CA VAL A 87 8.99 -18.18 -1.13
C VAL A 87 8.39 -16.81 -0.80
N GLY A 88 7.52 -16.30 -1.66
CA GLY A 88 6.67 -15.16 -1.36
C GLY A 88 5.32 -15.61 -0.82
N ILE A 89 4.81 -14.94 0.21
CA ILE A 89 3.45 -15.14 0.72
C ILE A 89 2.75 -13.78 0.72
N GLY A 90 1.64 -13.68 -0.01
CA GLY A 90 0.91 -12.43 -0.14
C GLY A 90 -0.61 -12.58 -0.16
N VAL A 91 -1.30 -11.47 0.02
CA VAL A 91 -2.77 -11.42 0.03
C VAL A 91 -3.31 -11.28 -1.39
N ALA A 92 -4.33 -12.07 -1.75
CA ALA A 92 -4.98 -11.99 -3.06
C ALA A 92 -5.52 -10.58 -3.34
N GLY A 93 -5.22 -10.05 -4.53
CA GLY A 93 -5.64 -8.73 -5.00
C GLY A 93 -4.81 -7.55 -4.47
N ALA A 94 -3.98 -7.75 -3.45
CA ALA A 94 -3.10 -6.72 -2.90
C ALA A 94 -1.61 -6.97 -3.20
N SER A 95 -1.27 -8.15 -3.73
CA SER A 95 0.11 -8.55 -4.00
C SER A 95 0.55 -8.23 -5.43
N SER A 96 1.79 -7.78 -5.59
CA SER A 96 2.40 -7.49 -6.88
C SER A 96 2.66 -8.76 -7.69
N ARG A 97 2.18 -8.80 -8.95
CA ARG A 97 2.52 -9.87 -9.92
C ARG A 97 4.01 -9.93 -10.21
N ALA A 98 4.70 -8.78 -10.18
CA ALA A 98 6.14 -8.72 -10.40
C ALA A 98 6.92 -9.28 -9.21
N LEU A 99 6.42 -9.12 -7.99
CA LEU A 99 6.99 -9.80 -6.82
C LEU A 99 6.85 -11.32 -6.94
N ALA A 100 5.65 -11.80 -7.32
CA ALA A 100 5.43 -13.22 -7.53
C ALA A 100 6.41 -13.81 -8.57
N ALA A 101 6.64 -13.11 -9.68
CA ALA A 101 7.61 -13.52 -10.70
C ALA A 101 9.08 -13.47 -10.22
N ALA A 102 9.38 -12.67 -9.20
CA ALA A 102 10.73 -12.56 -8.63
C ALA A 102 11.06 -13.69 -7.64
N CYS A 103 10.06 -14.38 -7.09
CA CYS A 103 10.25 -15.52 -6.19
C CYS A 103 10.49 -16.83 -6.97
N ASP A 104 10.84 -17.91 -6.27
CA ASP A 104 10.79 -19.28 -6.81
C ASP A 104 9.38 -19.87 -6.67
N GLU A 105 8.74 -19.57 -5.55
CA GLU A 105 7.36 -19.93 -5.27
C GLU A 105 6.60 -18.73 -4.71
N PHE A 106 5.32 -18.61 -5.05
CA PHE A 106 4.45 -17.58 -4.49
C PHE A 106 3.12 -18.18 -4.06
N VAL A 107 2.78 -18.03 -2.78
CA VAL A 107 1.57 -18.59 -2.18
C VAL A 107 0.64 -17.47 -1.75
N ILE A 108 -0.64 -17.63 -2.07
CA ILE A 108 -1.68 -16.72 -1.58
C ILE A 108 -2.02 -17.10 -0.14
N TYR A 109 -2.08 -16.09 0.75
CA TYR A 109 -2.36 -16.26 2.17
C TYR A 109 -3.62 -17.11 2.44
N ASP A 110 -4.70 -16.82 1.71
CA ASP A 110 -5.99 -17.51 1.85
C ASP A 110 -5.94 -18.99 1.40
N ALA A 111 -4.87 -19.41 0.72
CA ALA A 111 -4.64 -20.79 0.28
C ALA A 111 -3.71 -21.56 1.23
N LEU A 112 -3.23 -20.94 2.31
CA LEU A 112 -2.34 -21.61 3.27
C LEU A 112 -3.10 -22.70 4.06
N PRO A 113 -2.48 -23.87 4.30
CA PRO A 113 -3.09 -24.93 5.10
C PRO A 113 -3.46 -24.43 6.51
N GLY A 114 -4.69 -24.72 6.94
CA GLY A 114 -5.18 -24.31 8.26
C GLY A 114 -5.61 -22.84 8.36
N VAL A 115 -5.48 -22.07 7.28
CA VAL A 115 -6.13 -20.76 7.15
C VAL A 115 -7.52 -21.00 6.57
N THR A 116 -8.55 -20.82 7.39
CA THR A 116 -9.90 -20.60 6.86
C THR A 116 -9.87 -19.27 6.14
N ALA A 117 -10.08 -19.28 4.82
CA ALA A 117 -10.31 -18.07 4.06
C ALA A 117 -11.39 -17.28 4.81
N LEU A 118 -11.00 -16.13 5.35
CA LEU A 118 -11.98 -15.21 5.93
C LEU A 118 -12.92 -14.89 4.78
N ASP A 119 -14.20 -15.24 4.91
CA ASP A 119 -15.22 -14.73 4.03
C ASP A 119 -15.01 -13.23 3.98
N ARG A 120 -14.45 -12.74 2.87
CA ARG A 120 -14.41 -11.31 2.57
C ARG A 120 -15.82 -10.91 2.19
N THR A 121 -16.73 -11.03 3.16
CA THR A 121 -17.81 -10.07 3.29
C THR A 121 -17.10 -8.72 3.28
N PRO A 122 -17.40 -7.80 2.37
CA PRO A 122 -16.85 -6.45 2.45
C PRO A 122 -17.18 -5.96 3.86
N ALA A 123 -16.16 -5.77 4.69
CA ALA A 123 -16.38 -5.31 6.05
C ALA A 123 -17.25 -4.05 5.96
N PRO A 124 -18.43 -4.01 6.61
CA PRO A 124 -19.16 -2.77 6.77
C PRO A 124 -18.20 -1.77 7.40
N ALA A 125 -18.06 -0.60 6.80
CA ALA A 125 -17.18 0.45 7.28
C ALA A 125 -17.38 0.64 8.80
N GLU A 126 -16.41 0.18 9.59
CA GLU A 126 -16.42 0.37 11.03
C GLU A 126 -16.41 1.87 11.32
N THR A 127 -17.54 2.33 11.85
CA THR A 127 -17.72 3.67 12.39
C THR A 127 -16.89 3.80 13.65
N VAL A 128 -15.70 4.39 13.52
CA VAL A 128 -14.89 4.80 14.68
C VAL A 128 -15.65 5.92 15.43
N PRO A 129 -15.86 5.83 16.75
CA PRO A 129 -16.61 6.83 17.50
C PRO A 129 -15.82 8.14 17.56
N ALA A 130 -16.49 9.23 17.17
CA ALA A 130 -15.93 10.58 17.18
C ALA A 130 -15.69 11.08 18.61
N LYS A 131 -14.43 11.38 18.96
CA LYS A 131 -14.11 12.19 20.15
C LYS A 131 -14.61 13.64 19.96
N PRO A 132 -15.01 14.35 21.03
CA PRO A 132 -15.61 15.68 20.91
C PRO A 132 -14.54 16.72 20.55
N ARG A 133 -14.72 17.43 19.43
CA ARG A 133 -13.89 18.60 19.06
C ARG A 133 -14.34 19.82 19.87
N THR A 134 -13.44 20.33 20.71
CA THR A 134 -13.55 21.67 21.32
C THR A 134 -13.61 22.75 20.24
N ARG A 135 -14.62 23.61 20.36
CA ARG A 135 -14.87 24.81 19.57
C ARG A 135 -13.80 25.87 19.85
N ARG A 136 -13.04 26.26 18.82
CA ARG A 136 -12.27 27.52 18.74
C ARG A 136 -11.98 27.70 17.25
N GLY A 137 -12.27 28.78 16.54
CA GLY A 137 -12.79 30.12 16.80
C GLY A 137 -12.51 30.83 15.47
N LYS A 138 -13.50 31.53 14.90
CA LYS A 138 -13.40 32.20 13.59
C LYS A 138 -12.23 33.21 13.54
N ALA A 139 -11.48 33.19 12.44
CA ALA A 139 -10.78 34.35 11.88
C ALA A 139 -10.72 34.18 10.35
N ALA A 140 -10.80 35.29 9.61
CA ALA A 140 -11.23 35.41 8.23
C ALA A 140 -10.14 35.18 7.15
N GLN A 141 -10.61 34.60 6.04
CA GLN A 141 -10.15 34.45 4.62
C GLN A 141 -8.83 35.09 4.13
N PRO A 142 -8.22 34.44 3.11
CA PRO A 142 -8.50 34.79 1.70
C PRO A 142 -9.27 33.68 0.96
N GLU A 143 -9.94 34.00 -0.15
CA GLU A 143 -10.69 33.06 -0.99
C GLU A 143 -9.84 31.84 -1.38
N GLU A 144 -10.11 30.70 -0.74
CA GLU A 144 -9.59 29.41 -1.17
C GLU A 144 -10.34 28.98 -2.45
N PRO A 145 -9.64 28.53 -3.50
CA PRO A 145 -10.30 27.92 -4.65
C PRO A 145 -11.16 26.76 -4.14
N ASP A 146 -12.36 26.61 -4.71
CA ASP A 146 -13.29 25.53 -4.37
C ASP A 146 -12.49 24.21 -4.20
N PRO A 147 -12.53 23.57 -3.01
CA PRO A 147 -11.81 22.34 -2.76
C PRO A 147 -12.07 21.27 -3.83
N GLN A 148 -13.24 21.29 -4.47
CA GLN A 148 -13.51 20.43 -5.63
C GLN A 148 -12.72 20.83 -6.88
N ALA A 149 -12.66 22.11 -7.22
CA ALA A 149 -11.90 22.60 -8.37
C ALA A 149 -10.40 22.34 -8.21
N ALA A 150 -9.85 22.55 -7.01
CA ALA A 150 -8.45 22.23 -6.70
C ALA A 150 -8.16 20.72 -6.85
N ALA A 151 -9.07 19.87 -6.37
CA ALA A 151 -8.96 18.43 -6.52
C ALA A 151 -9.05 17.95 -7.98
N THR A 152 -9.92 18.58 -8.78
CA THR A 152 -10.03 18.29 -10.22
C THR A 152 -8.75 18.71 -10.96
N ALA A 153 -8.19 19.89 -10.67
CA ALA A 153 -6.92 20.32 -11.26
C ALA A 153 -5.76 19.40 -10.88
N LEU A 154 -5.73 18.94 -9.62
CA LEU A 154 -4.76 17.98 -9.11
C LEU A 154 -4.87 16.63 -9.84
N LEU A 155 -6.10 16.15 -10.09
CA LEU A 155 -6.37 14.93 -10.85
C LEU A 155 -5.84 15.04 -12.28
N THR A 156 -6.16 16.12 -12.98
CA THR A 156 -5.70 16.35 -14.36
C THR A 156 -4.18 16.35 -14.45
N ARG A 157 -3.51 17.06 -13.54
CA ARG A 157 -2.05 17.14 -13.54
C ARG A 157 -1.39 15.81 -13.14
N ALA A 158 -1.99 15.04 -12.24
CA ALA A 158 -1.52 13.69 -11.92
C ALA A 158 -1.61 12.73 -13.10
N LEU A 159 -2.68 12.83 -13.90
CA LEU A 159 -2.87 12.03 -15.11
C LEU A 159 -1.87 12.43 -16.21
N GLN A 160 -1.66 13.72 -16.46
CA GLN A 160 -0.68 14.21 -17.43
C GLN A 160 0.73 13.68 -17.13
N ILE A 161 1.18 13.76 -15.88
CA ILE A 161 2.50 13.25 -15.49
C ILE A 161 2.58 11.72 -15.64
N GLY A 162 1.48 11.00 -15.40
CA GLY A 162 1.45 9.55 -15.62
C GLY A 162 1.54 9.17 -17.09
N LEU A 163 0.84 9.89 -17.97
CA LEU A 163 0.83 9.68 -19.42
C LEU A 163 2.20 9.96 -20.05
N GLU A 164 2.89 11.03 -19.62
CA GLU A 164 4.23 11.38 -20.11
C GLU A 164 5.31 10.34 -19.76
N LYS A 165 5.06 9.52 -18.73
CA LYS A 165 6.08 8.62 -18.18
C LYS A 165 6.07 7.22 -18.80
N ASP A 166 4.89 6.73 -19.20
CA ASP A 166 4.71 5.33 -19.57
C ASP A 166 4.28 5.10 -21.04
N ASP A 167 4.00 6.15 -21.85
CA ASP A 167 3.53 6.02 -23.25
C ASP A 167 2.30 5.08 -23.38
N VAL A 168 1.47 5.04 -22.33
CA VAL A 168 0.24 4.24 -22.25
C VAL A 168 -0.96 5.15 -22.09
N ASP A 169 -1.98 4.96 -22.92
CA ASP A 169 -3.22 5.74 -22.90
C ASP A 169 -4.06 5.58 -21.62
N TRP A 170 -3.82 4.53 -20.84
CA TRP A 170 -4.60 4.14 -19.67
C TRP A 170 -3.71 3.97 -18.45
N LEU A 171 -4.09 4.60 -17.34
CA LEU A 171 -3.36 4.53 -16.08
C LEU A 171 -4.16 3.75 -15.03
N HIS A 172 -3.46 3.03 -14.16
CA HIS A 172 -4.11 2.39 -13.02
C HIS A 172 -4.64 3.44 -12.03
N ASN A 173 -5.90 3.28 -11.60
CA ASN A 173 -6.53 4.11 -10.57
C ASN A 173 -5.65 4.31 -9.32
N SER A 174 -5.01 3.24 -8.84
CA SER A 174 -4.14 3.28 -7.66
C SER A 174 -2.89 4.12 -7.88
N ALA A 175 -2.30 4.06 -9.09
CA ALA A 175 -1.14 4.86 -9.47
C ALA A 175 -1.50 6.35 -9.54
N VAL A 176 -2.65 6.70 -10.12
CA VAL A 176 -3.13 8.08 -10.19
C VAL A 176 -3.39 8.64 -8.79
N LYS A 177 -4.02 7.86 -7.90
CA LYS A 177 -4.23 8.24 -6.51
C LYS A 177 -2.90 8.48 -5.77
N ALA A 178 -1.93 7.60 -5.97
CA ALA A 178 -0.61 7.73 -5.36
C ALA A 178 0.10 9.00 -5.86
N GLN A 179 -0.02 9.30 -7.15
CA GLN A 179 0.54 10.51 -7.76
C GLN A 179 -0.13 11.79 -7.24
N MET A 180 -1.46 11.82 -7.13
CA MET A 180 -2.19 12.96 -6.53
C MET A 180 -1.72 13.22 -5.09
N LYS A 181 -1.55 12.17 -4.28
CA LYS A 181 -1.04 12.29 -2.90
C LYS A 181 0.43 12.69 -2.80
N ARG A 182 1.22 12.40 -3.83
CA ARG A 182 2.62 12.86 -3.92
C ARG A 182 2.69 14.35 -4.22
N MET A 183 1.78 14.85 -5.04
CA MET A 183 1.69 16.26 -5.42
C MET A 183 1.04 17.12 -4.34
N ASP A 184 -0.01 16.61 -3.71
CA ASP A 184 -0.68 17.23 -2.58
C ASP A 184 -1.01 16.18 -1.50
N PRO A 185 -0.19 16.10 -0.44
CA PRO A 185 -0.43 15.18 0.68
C PRO A 185 -1.74 15.43 1.45
N SER A 186 -2.32 16.63 1.34
CA SER A 186 -3.60 16.98 1.99
C SER A 186 -4.81 16.41 1.26
N PHE A 187 -4.63 15.94 0.01
CA PHE A 187 -5.68 15.37 -0.79
C PHE A 187 -6.32 14.13 -0.12
N SER A 188 -7.63 14.23 0.09
CA SER A 188 -8.46 13.17 0.64
C SER A 188 -9.82 13.19 -0.04
N GLU A 189 -10.22 12.09 -0.66
CA GLU A 189 -11.53 12.01 -1.31
C GLU A 189 -12.66 12.10 -0.29
N LYS A 190 -12.38 11.68 0.95
CA LYS A 190 -13.30 11.79 2.09
C LYS A 190 -13.50 13.24 2.52
N SER A 191 -12.47 14.10 2.48
CA SER A 191 -12.65 15.53 2.80
C SER A 191 -13.48 16.24 1.74
N LEU A 192 -13.52 15.71 0.52
CA LEU A 192 -14.34 16.17 -0.58
C LEU A 192 -15.76 15.54 -0.61
N GLY A 193 -16.09 14.66 0.34
CA GLY A 193 -17.42 14.04 0.46
C GLY A 193 -17.61 12.71 -0.27
N PHE A 194 -16.55 12.12 -0.84
CA PHE A 194 -16.63 10.85 -1.56
C PHE A 194 -16.29 9.64 -0.67
N ARG A 195 -17.00 8.53 -0.88
CA ARG A 195 -16.81 7.30 -0.09
C ARG A 195 -15.57 6.52 -0.53
N SER A 196 -15.21 6.61 -1.81
CA SER A 196 -14.02 6.00 -2.39
C SER A 196 -13.39 6.89 -3.46
N PHE A 197 -12.15 6.59 -3.86
CA PHE A 197 -11.50 7.29 -4.98
C PHE A 197 -12.21 7.02 -6.31
N SER A 198 -12.81 5.85 -6.49
CA SER A 198 -13.65 5.58 -7.66
C SER A 198 -14.90 6.46 -7.68
N ASP A 199 -15.53 6.74 -6.53
CA ASP A 199 -16.67 7.68 -6.49
C ASP A 199 -16.24 9.10 -6.82
N PHE A 200 -15.05 9.51 -6.37
CA PHE A 200 -14.44 10.78 -6.74
C PHE A 200 -14.23 10.86 -8.26
N LEU A 201 -13.65 9.83 -8.88
CA LEU A 201 -13.44 9.79 -10.33
C LEU A 201 -14.76 9.75 -11.12
N ARG A 202 -15.75 8.98 -10.66
CA ARG A 202 -17.08 8.89 -11.30
C ARG A 202 -17.80 10.23 -11.33
N SER A 203 -17.61 11.07 -10.32
CA SER A 203 -18.21 12.40 -10.33
C SER A 203 -17.44 13.42 -11.18
N ARG A 204 -16.30 13.03 -11.79
CA ARG A 204 -15.53 13.82 -12.77
C ARG A 204 -15.53 13.13 -14.13
N SER A 205 -16.63 12.47 -14.50
CA SER A 205 -16.79 11.81 -15.80
C SER A 205 -16.72 12.77 -17.01
N ASP A 206 -16.77 14.07 -16.75
CA ASP A 206 -16.51 15.14 -17.71
C ASP A 206 -15.02 15.25 -18.06
N VAL A 207 -14.11 14.96 -17.12
CA VAL A 207 -12.65 15.09 -17.27
C VAL A 207 -11.96 13.74 -17.49
N VAL A 208 -12.49 12.66 -16.91
CA VAL A 208 -11.87 11.34 -16.95
C VAL A 208 -12.78 10.26 -17.49
N GLU A 209 -12.20 9.32 -18.24
CA GLU A 209 -12.85 8.08 -18.63
C GLU A 209 -12.38 6.94 -17.72
N LEU A 210 -13.34 6.12 -17.27
CA LEU A 210 -13.11 4.98 -16.38
C LEU A 210 -13.41 3.70 -17.14
N ASP A 211 -12.42 2.82 -17.21
CA ASP A 211 -12.64 1.44 -17.64
C ASP A 211 -12.79 0.55 -16.39
N GLU A 212 -14.01 0.06 -16.21
CA GLU A 212 -14.41 -0.85 -15.13
C GLU A 212 -14.59 -2.29 -15.61
N THR A 213 -14.28 -2.59 -16.87
CA THR A 213 -14.42 -3.94 -17.46
C THR A 213 -13.38 -4.93 -16.95
N SER A 214 -12.26 -4.43 -16.42
CA SER A 214 -11.18 -5.22 -15.83
C SER A 214 -11.20 -5.18 -14.29
N THR A 215 -10.76 -6.26 -13.66
CA THR A 215 -10.53 -6.35 -12.20
C THR A 215 -9.62 -5.22 -11.69
N THR A 216 -8.76 -4.69 -12.56
CA THR A 216 -7.98 -3.48 -12.32
C THR A 216 -8.62 -2.28 -13.00
N ARG A 217 -9.22 -1.38 -12.22
CA ARG A 217 -9.84 -0.14 -12.73
C ARG A 217 -8.80 0.76 -13.38
N MET A 218 -9.00 1.09 -14.65
CA MET A 218 -8.14 2.00 -15.40
C MET A 218 -8.82 3.35 -15.59
N VAL A 219 -8.01 4.40 -15.65
CA VAL A 219 -8.46 5.77 -15.83
C VAL A 219 -7.59 6.46 -16.87
N ARG A 220 -8.21 7.26 -17.72
CA ARG A 220 -7.51 8.14 -18.66
C ARG A 220 -8.13 9.52 -18.69
N LEU A 221 -7.36 10.50 -19.14
CA LEU A 221 -7.93 11.80 -19.48
C LEU A 221 -8.83 11.65 -20.70
N ARG A 222 -9.98 12.32 -20.67
CA ARG A 222 -10.80 12.45 -21.86
C ARG A 222 -10.08 13.35 -22.86
N PRO A 223 -10.00 12.97 -24.15
CA PRO A 223 -9.48 13.89 -25.16
C PRO A 223 -10.40 15.12 -25.24
N HIS A 224 -9.80 16.31 -25.21
CA HIS A 224 -10.50 17.56 -25.50
C HIS A 224 -10.78 17.59 -27.01
N GLU A 225 -12.06 17.53 -27.41
CA GLU A 225 -12.51 18.05 -28.71
C GLU A 225 -12.57 19.59 -28.68
#